data_AF-A0A9P3IYS2-F1
#
_entry.id   AF-A0A9P3IYS2-F1
#
_cell.length_a   1.000
_cell.length_b   1.000
_cell.length_c   1.000
_cell.angle_alpha   90.00
_cell.angle_beta   90.00
_cell.angle_gamma   90.00
#
_symmetry.space_group_name_H-M   'P 1'
#
loop_
_entity.id
_entity.type
_entity.pdbx_description
1 polymer ?
#
loop_
_entity_poly.entity_id
_entity_poly.type
_entity_poly.pdbx_seq_one_letter_code
_entity_poly.pdbx_strand_id
1 'polypeptide(L)'
;MDTTWMKRVATWTFAGLGLALAVISCCQMADNYLVISHPDACVASSNRTHCAAEFRVARRSLGVVPQSPEQVTAAMVAGVEAQVTAIIAAADEIKASNVRNDHFTNAMAKSCARQANIALRYLGQAADAIEAGTNQPDVPYWLAAADTQVGNCVDGFQTFSPAAQGLPAYIHLEYTAKKAASTLDALVAITNAAAKAASADATEEDVAPVRGRRMAVRSSGAGSARSGALEWLEPGLYAQLEELQTRMNAEFAASGGEDSEGGALARRQLDDDDDDDDDEDKKDKKNKNSSSKGNKSSGKSSKSSKKSKSSKKASPNAKPMVASPRLRASVTVGSAGYKTIQSAVDAAPGGKRFVIYIPPGTYNEQIVIETTYIVLIGAGADKTIITGDASYGSGSGTFESATVGVDSDRFVAFGIKFVNTAGPENHQAVAFRATGDQTALFNCAFDGAQDTLYVDAGRQYYKNCYIGGSMDFIFGDAAVVIDSPKIQLHPSPSFVTITASGRASDTPTGIVIRNAVVGADRGVTEVYLGRPWKKCAFTVFINTNLPAMVEKDGWLSWNEGSCMFLAEAGSKGPGAASSRASWVDPGIITDVSGFDANTFTEVNTWLRGVGP
;
A
#
# COMPACT_ATOMS: atom_id res chain seq x y z
N MET A 1 24.32 37.44 9.50
CA MET A 1 24.01 36.02 9.71
C MET A 1 24.00 35.76 11.21
N ASP A 2 22.81 35.56 11.77
CA ASP A 2 22.62 35.41 13.22
C ASP A 2 23.02 34.00 13.67
N THR A 3 24.23 33.88 14.23
CA THR A 3 24.79 32.64 14.79
C THR A 3 24.01 32.08 16.00
N THR A 4 23.01 32.81 16.48
CA THR A 4 22.20 32.45 17.66
C THR A 4 21.13 31.42 17.30
N TRP A 5 20.66 31.38 16.05
CA TRP A 5 19.72 30.37 15.56
C TRP A 5 20.38 28.98 15.39
N MET A 6 21.57 28.92 14.78
CA MET A 6 22.35 27.67 14.65
C MET A 6 22.69 27.04 16.01
N LYS A 7 23.00 27.87 17.02
CA LYS A 7 23.24 27.40 18.39
C LYS A 7 21.98 26.83 19.03
N ARG A 8 20.80 27.41 18.81
CA ARG A 8 19.54 26.90 19.37
C ARG A 8 19.12 25.58 18.73
N VAL A 9 19.27 25.42 17.42
CA VAL A 9 18.99 24.15 16.71
C VAL A 9 19.98 23.05 17.10
N ALA A 10 21.27 23.38 17.26
CA ALA A 10 22.28 22.44 17.78
C ALA A 10 21.95 21.98 19.21
N THR A 11 21.50 22.89 20.09
CA THR A 11 21.24 22.53 21.50
C THR A 11 20.04 21.58 21.65
N TRP A 12 19.02 21.69 20.79
CA TRP A 12 17.87 20.75 20.79
C TRP A 12 18.21 19.41 20.12
N THR A 13 19.02 19.43 19.06
CA THR A 13 19.46 18.21 18.35
C THR A 13 20.48 17.37 19.10
N PHE A 14 21.24 17.94 20.06
CA PHE A 14 22.16 17.19 20.92
C PHE A 14 21.49 16.58 22.16
N ALA A 15 20.40 17.17 22.67
CA ALA A 15 19.72 16.65 23.87
C ALA A 15 18.98 15.32 23.62
N GLY A 16 18.35 15.16 22.45
CA GLY A 16 17.75 13.88 22.04
C GLY A 16 18.78 12.82 21.63
N LEU A 17 19.90 13.24 21.02
CA LEU A 17 20.99 12.35 20.59
C LEU A 17 21.76 11.73 21.74
N GLY A 18 21.99 12.49 22.82
CA GLY A 18 22.73 12.02 23.99
C GLY A 18 22.03 10.88 24.72
N LEU A 19 20.69 10.81 24.65
CA LEU A 19 19.92 9.71 25.23
C LEU A 19 19.96 8.47 24.34
N ALA A 20 19.74 8.62 23.03
CA ALA A 20 19.72 7.51 22.08
C ALA A 20 21.09 6.84 21.92
N LEU A 21 22.19 7.62 21.80
CA LEU A 21 23.54 7.07 21.69
C LEU A 21 24.03 6.46 23.01
N ALA A 22 23.68 7.02 24.17
CA ALA A 22 24.05 6.45 25.46
C ALA A 22 23.30 5.13 25.74
N VAL A 23 22.04 5.01 25.30
CA VAL A 23 21.26 3.77 25.40
C VAL A 23 21.77 2.71 24.42
N ILE A 24 22.05 3.09 23.16
CA ILE A 24 22.56 2.17 22.13
C ILE A 24 23.99 1.68 22.46
N SER A 25 24.87 2.57 22.93
CA SER A 25 26.26 2.23 23.31
C SER A 25 26.30 1.33 24.56
N CYS A 26 25.33 1.46 25.47
CA CYS A 26 25.22 0.57 26.63
C CYS A 26 24.64 -0.81 26.27
N CYS A 27 23.82 -0.92 25.22
CA CYS A 27 23.21 -2.18 24.77
C CYS A 27 24.10 -3.02 23.83
N GLN A 28 24.98 -2.42 23.03
CA GLN A 28 25.86 -3.17 22.12
C GLN A 28 27.03 -3.91 22.81
N MET A 29 27.22 -3.74 24.12
CA MET A 29 28.26 -4.43 24.89
C MET A 29 27.76 -5.57 25.78
N ALA A 30 26.45 -5.87 25.79
CA ALA A 30 25.88 -6.95 26.58
C ALA A 30 25.27 -8.01 25.66
N ASP A 31 26.03 -9.09 25.44
CA ASP A 31 25.50 -10.33 24.89
C ASP A 31 24.29 -10.82 25.72
N ASN A 32 23.15 -11.00 25.06
CA ASN A 32 21.94 -11.67 25.51
C ASN A 32 21.23 -11.13 26.77
N TYR A 33 19.91 -11.01 26.64
CA TYR A 33 18.90 -10.67 27.65
C TYR A 33 18.61 -9.19 27.92
N LEU A 34 17.40 -8.83 27.46
CA LEU A 34 16.57 -7.74 27.93
C LEU A 34 16.45 -7.80 29.47
N VAL A 35 16.96 -6.81 30.20
CA VAL A 35 16.55 -6.53 31.58
C VAL A 35 16.35 -5.03 31.73
N ILE A 36 15.13 -4.58 31.44
CA ILE A 36 14.62 -3.31 31.99
C ILE A 36 14.00 -3.65 33.33
N SER A 37 14.82 -3.75 34.38
CA SER A 37 14.32 -3.68 35.75
C SER A 37 15.45 -3.25 36.69
N HIS A 38 15.28 -2.05 37.25
CA HIS A 38 16.13 -1.38 38.24
C HIS A 38 17.49 -0.78 37.81
N PRO A 39 17.82 0.43 38.31
CA PRO A 39 19.11 1.09 38.10
C PRO A 39 20.33 0.34 38.67
N ASP A 40 20.11 -0.76 39.39
CA ASP A 40 21.17 -1.59 39.96
C ASP A 40 21.62 -2.75 39.04
N ALA A 41 20.99 -2.94 37.87
CA ALA A 41 21.38 -4.00 36.92
C ALA A 41 22.60 -3.63 36.04
N CYS A 42 23.06 -2.38 36.03
CA CYS A 42 24.27 -1.93 35.31
C CYS A 42 25.61 -2.33 36.02
N VAL A 43 25.62 -3.38 36.84
CA VAL A 43 26.73 -3.64 37.78
C VAL A 43 27.85 -4.52 37.21
N ALA A 44 27.76 -5.04 35.98
CA ALA A 44 28.71 -6.03 35.46
C ALA A 44 29.51 -5.64 34.19
N SER A 45 29.82 -4.36 33.93
CA SER A 45 30.78 -3.99 32.88
C SER A 45 31.89 -3.05 33.35
N SER A 46 33.09 -3.24 32.77
CA SER A 46 34.38 -2.66 33.17
C SER A 46 34.54 -1.15 32.91
N ASN A 47 33.46 -0.42 32.58
CA ASN A 47 33.53 0.98 32.16
C ASN A 47 32.57 1.92 32.93
N ARG A 48 32.49 1.72 34.26
CA ARG A 48 31.61 2.45 35.20
C ARG A 48 31.65 3.97 35.09
N THR A 49 32.79 4.55 34.76
CA THR A 49 33.00 6.01 34.80
C THR A 49 32.46 6.72 33.56
N HIS A 50 32.44 6.06 32.41
CA HIS A 50 32.01 6.67 31.14
C HIS A 50 30.48 6.69 31.04
N CYS A 51 29.81 5.55 31.28
CA CYS A 51 28.34 5.50 31.33
C CYS A 51 27.76 6.44 32.39
N ALA A 52 28.36 6.50 33.58
CA ALA A 52 27.89 7.40 34.65
C ALA A 52 28.08 8.89 34.34
N ALA A 53 29.08 9.24 33.52
CA ALA A 53 29.30 10.62 33.08
C ALA A 53 28.27 11.03 32.01
N GLU A 54 28.02 10.17 31.02
CA GLU A 54 27.02 10.45 29.97
C GLU A 54 25.59 10.47 30.52
N PHE A 55 25.25 9.56 31.44
CA PHE A 55 23.96 9.60 32.15
C PHE A 55 23.77 10.88 32.97
N ARG A 56 24.84 11.42 33.59
CA ARG A 56 24.78 12.70 34.34
C ARG A 56 24.60 13.90 33.41
N VAL A 57 25.14 13.85 32.20
CA VAL A 57 24.97 14.90 31.18
C VAL A 57 23.53 14.86 30.64
N ALA A 58 22.99 13.68 30.31
CA ALA A 58 21.58 13.50 29.93
C ALA A 58 20.62 13.99 31.05
N ARG A 59 20.93 13.65 32.30
CA ARG A 59 20.18 14.08 33.49
C ARG A 59 20.15 15.61 33.69
N ARG A 60 21.22 16.32 33.34
CA ARG A 60 21.27 17.79 33.47
C ARG A 60 20.51 18.50 32.35
N SER A 61 20.41 17.89 31.17
CA SER A 61 19.80 18.49 29.99
C SER A 61 18.27 18.32 29.94
N LEU A 62 17.73 17.23 30.51
CA LEU A 62 16.31 16.89 30.40
C LEU A 62 15.44 17.34 31.58
N GLY A 63 16.02 17.71 32.73
CA GLY A 63 15.27 18.15 33.92
C GLY A 63 14.36 17.08 34.57
N VAL A 64 14.06 15.98 33.87
CA VAL A 64 13.22 14.85 34.30
C VAL A 64 13.87 13.54 33.80
N VAL A 65 13.99 12.54 34.67
CA VAL A 65 14.37 11.17 34.28
C VAL A 65 13.11 10.49 33.75
N PRO A 66 13.05 10.00 32.49
CA PRO A 66 11.93 9.18 32.05
C PRO A 66 11.84 7.96 32.96
N GLN A 67 10.71 7.84 33.64
CA GLN A 67 10.39 6.86 34.66
C GLN A 67 9.95 5.51 34.06
N SER A 68 9.64 5.45 32.75
CA SER A 68 9.16 4.23 32.08
C SER A 68 9.59 4.13 30.59
N PRO A 69 9.58 2.92 29.99
CA PRO A 69 9.86 2.71 28.55
C PRO A 69 8.97 3.52 27.61
N GLU A 70 7.71 3.75 27.98
CA GLU A 70 6.76 4.54 27.21
C GLU A 70 7.20 6.01 27.15
N GLN A 71 7.71 6.56 28.26
CA GLN A 71 8.22 7.93 28.30
C GLN A 71 9.50 8.11 27.46
N VAL A 72 10.34 7.07 27.38
CA VAL A 72 11.51 7.07 26.48
C VAL A 72 11.06 7.05 25.02
N THR A 73 10.11 6.17 24.69
CA THR A 73 9.56 6.04 23.32
C THR A 73 8.90 7.34 22.88
N ALA A 74 8.07 7.97 23.73
CA ALA A 74 7.45 9.26 23.46
C ALA A 74 8.48 10.38 23.20
N ALA A 75 9.54 10.44 24.02
CA ALA A 75 10.61 11.43 23.83
C ALA A 75 11.38 11.22 22.52
N MET A 76 11.59 9.96 22.10
CA MET A 76 12.20 9.64 20.81
C MET A 76 11.30 10.03 19.64
N VAL A 77 9.99 9.74 19.71
CA VAL A 77 9.01 10.16 18.70
C VAL A 77 9.02 11.68 18.53
N ALA A 78 8.92 12.44 19.62
CA ALA A 78 8.98 13.91 19.57
C ALA A 78 10.30 14.44 18.98
N GLY A 79 11.42 13.76 19.29
CA GLY A 79 12.73 14.08 18.71
C GLY A 79 12.80 13.85 17.19
N VAL A 80 12.11 12.83 16.69
CA VAL A 80 11.98 12.55 15.25
C VAL A 80 11.05 13.55 14.57
N GLU A 81 9.90 13.87 15.16
CA GLU A 81 8.96 14.87 14.63
C GLU A 81 9.64 16.21 14.35
N ALA A 82 10.49 16.65 15.27
CA ALA A 82 11.29 17.87 15.09
C ALA A 82 12.25 17.77 13.89
N GLN A 83 12.85 16.61 13.66
CA GLN A 83 13.72 16.38 12.51
C GLN A 83 12.93 16.36 11.20
N VAL A 84 11.80 15.64 11.15
CA VAL A 84 10.94 15.56 9.95
C VAL A 84 10.33 16.93 9.61
N THR A 85 9.95 17.72 10.61
CA THR A 85 9.51 19.12 10.40
C THR A 85 10.61 19.96 9.74
N ALA A 86 11.88 19.75 10.11
CA ALA A 86 13.00 20.45 9.50
C ALA A 86 13.25 20.02 8.04
N ILE A 87 12.91 18.78 7.65
CA ILE A 87 12.93 18.33 6.24
C ILE A 87 12.00 19.19 5.39
N ILE A 88 10.77 19.43 5.86
CA ILE A 88 9.77 20.25 5.15
C ILE A 88 10.31 21.67 4.96
N ALA A 89 10.83 22.27 6.04
CA ALA A 89 11.40 23.62 5.99
C ALA A 89 12.56 23.73 4.98
N ALA A 90 13.46 22.74 4.95
CA ALA A 90 14.56 22.72 4.00
C ALA A 90 14.08 22.52 2.55
N ALA A 91 13.08 21.68 2.32
CA ALA A 91 12.47 21.50 1.01
C ALA A 91 11.76 22.77 0.51
N ASP A 92 11.11 23.51 1.40
CA ASP A 92 10.51 24.82 1.10
C ASP A 92 11.56 25.87 0.76
N GLU A 93 12.71 25.86 1.42
CA GLU A 93 13.84 26.74 1.10
C GLU A 93 14.40 26.45 -0.30
N ILE A 94 14.53 25.17 -0.69
CA ILE A 94 14.97 24.78 -2.05
C ILE A 94 13.97 25.31 -3.08
N LYS A 95 12.67 25.11 -2.86
CA LYS A 95 11.61 25.63 -3.75
C LYS A 95 11.66 27.16 -3.88
N ALA A 96 11.93 27.87 -2.78
CA ALA A 96 12.02 29.33 -2.76
C ALA A 96 13.32 29.88 -3.38
N SER A 97 14.40 29.09 -3.39
CA SER A 97 15.74 29.52 -3.84
C SER A 97 15.84 29.82 -5.34
N ASN A 98 14.81 29.49 -6.13
CA ASN A 98 14.71 29.74 -7.57
C ASN A 98 15.98 29.33 -8.35
N VAL A 99 16.65 28.26 -7.89
CA VAL A 99 17.88 27.77 -8.51
C VAL A 99 17.53 27.19 -9.88
N ARG A 100 17.72 28.03 -10.91
CA ARG A 100 17.84 27.72 -12.34
C ARG A 100 16.98 26.54 -12.82
N ASN A 101 15.69 26.76 -13.12
CA ASN A 101 14.86 25.98 -14.07
C ASN A 101 15.05 24.44 -14.12
N ASP A 102 15.50 23.81 -13.04
CA ASP A 102 15.64 22.36 -12.97
C ASP A 102 14.30 21.81 -12.46
N HIS A 103 13.42 21.54 -13.44
CA HIS A 103 12.10 20.94 -13.20
C HIS A 103 12.20 19.72 -12.27
N PHE A 104 13.28 18.95 -12.40
CA PHE A 104 13.52 17.74 -11.63
C PHE A 104 13.85 18.04 -10.17
N THR A 105 14.74 19.00 -9.89
CA THR A 105 15.07 19.42 -8.51
C THR A 105 13.84 19.93 -7.75
N ASN A 106 12.99 20.73 -8.40
CA ASN A 106 11.75 21.22 -7.78
C ASN A 106 10.72 20.10 -7.55
N ALA A 107 10.59 19.17 -8.51
CA ALA A 107 9.73 18.00 -8.37
C ALA A 107 10.17 17.13 -7.18
N MET A 108 11.47 16.88 -7.04
CA MET A 108 12.00 16.07 -5.94
C MET A 108 11.88 16.75 -4.57
N ALA A 109 12.13 18.06 -4.48
CA ALA A 109 11.89 18.81 -3.24
C ALA A 109 10.40 18.79 -2.85
N LYS A 110 9.49 18.90 -3.82
CA LYS A 110 8.04 18.75 -3.61
C LYS A 110 7.69 17.34 -3.13
N SER A 111 8.28 16.32 -3.75
CA SER A 111 8.12 14.91 -3.36
C SER A 111 8.52 14.67 -1.91
N CYS A 112 9.73 15.10 -1.54
CA CYS A 112 10.24 14.94 -0.18
C CYS A 112 9.39 15.68 0.85
N ALA A 113 8.98 16.93 0.56
CA ALA A 113 8.08 17.66 1.46
C ALA A 113 6.75 16.92 1.66
N ARG A 114 6.19 16.33 0.60
CA ARG A 114 4.94 15.57 0.67
C ARG A 114 5.09 14.31 1.53
N GLN A 115 6.13 13.53 1.30
CA GLN A 115 6.43 12.34 2.10
C GLN A 115 6.72 12.70 3.57
N ALA A 116 7.44 13.79 3.84
CA ALA A 116 7.66 14.26 5.21
C ALA A 116 6.35 14.65 5.92
N ASN A 117 5.37 15.25 5.22
CA ASN A 117 4.04 15.50 5.80
C ASN A 117 3.30 14.20 6.13
N ILE A 118 3.41 13.18 5.29
CA ILE A 118 2.84 11.84 5.56
C ILE A 118 3.53 11.21 6.77
N ALA A 119 4.86 11.32 6.88
CA ALA A 119 5.62 10.85 8.03
C ALA A 119 5.18 11.52 9.34
N LEU A 120 4.96 12.84 9.34
CA LEU A 120 4.47 13.57 10.51
C LEU A 120 3.09 13.09 10.96
N ARG A 121 2.20 12.73 10.02
CA ARG A 121 0.89 12.15 10.36
C ARG A 121 1.06 10.85 11.15
N TYR A 122 1.93 9.95 10.69
CA TYR A 122 2.19 8.68 11.36
C TYR A 122 2.87 8.85 12.72
N LEU A 123 3.81 9.78 12.82
CA LEU A 123 4.46 10.10 14.10
C LEU A 123 3.45 10.63 15.12
N GLY A 124 2.52 11.50 14.70
CA GLY A 124 1.45 11.98 15.57
C GLY A 124 0.53 10.85 16.04
N GLN A 125 0.15 9.91 15.15
CA GLN A 125 -0.63 8.73 15.53
C GLN A 125 0.10 7.85 16.55
N ALA A 126 1.40 7.63 16.35
CA ALA A 126 2.23 6.89 17.29
C ALA A 126 2.34 7.61 18.64
N ALA A 127 2.54 8.93 18.64
CA ALA A 127 2.60 9.75 19.84
C ALA A 127 1.30 9.65 20.65
N ASP A 128 0.14 9.88 20.00
CA ASP A 128 -1.17 9.81 20.64
C ASP A 128 -1.44 8.45 21.29
N ALA A 129 -1.07 7.35 20.61
CA ALA A 129 -1.23 5.99 21.13
C ALA A 129 -0.33 5.70 22.33
N ILE A 130 0.92 6.19 22.31
CA ILE A 130 1.87 6.05 23.41
C ILE A 130 1.39 6.85 24.63
N GLU A 131 0.94 8.09 24.42
CA GLU A 131 0.41 8.95 25.49
C GLU A 131 -0.85 8.38 26.14
N ALA A 132 -1.72 7.74 25.36
CA ALA A 132 -2.90 7.05 25.86
C ALA A 132 -2.56 5.83 26.75
N GLY A 133 -1.28 5.46 26.90
CA GLY A 133 -0.83 4.28 27.63
C GLY A 133 -1.32 2.98 26.99
N THR A 134 -1.70 3.05 25.72
CA THR A 134 -2.22 1.92 25.00
C THR A 134 -1.06 1.19 24.35
N ASN A 135 -0.87 -0.08 24.72
CA ASN A 135 0.06 -1.01 24.05
C ASN A 135 -0.56 -1.38 22.69
N GLN A 136 -0.75 -0.38 21.81
CA GLN A 136 -1.46 -0.55 20.55
C GLN A 136 -0.62 -1.40 19.61
N PRO A 137 -1.20 -2.44 19.00
CA PRO A 137 -0.50 -3.22 17.98
C PRO A 137 -0.14 -2.39 16.73
N ASP A 138 -0.74 -1.20 16.59
CA ASP A 138 -0.60 -0.32 15.44
C ASP A 138 0.70 0.52 15.44
N VAL A 139 1.27 0.83 16.62
CA VAL A 139 2.44 1.73 16.73
C VAL A 139 3.63 1.28 15.88
N PRO A 140 4.03 -0.02 15.89
CA PRO A 140 5.05 -0.52 14.98
C PRO A 140 4.80 -0.24 13.51
N TYR A 141 3.55 -0.34 13.04
CA TYR A 141 3.21 -0.09 11.64
C TYR A 141 3.29 1.39 11.27
N TRP A 142 2.87 2.29 12.17
CA TRP A 142 2.98 3.73 11.93
C TRP A 142 4.44 4.21 11.94
N LEU A 143 5.26 3.71 12.87
CA LEU A 143 6.68 4.03 12.88
C LEU A 143 7.40 3.49 11.64
N ALA A 144 7.06 2.27 11.21
CA ALA A 144 7.56 1.72 9.95
C ALA A 144 7.14 2.58 8.76
N ALA A 145 5.87 3.00 8.68
CA ALA A 145 5.39 3.85 7.60
C ALA A 145 6.08 5.23 7.59
N ALA A 146 6.33 5.83 8.77
CA ALA A 146 7.11 7.06 8.88
C ALA A 146 8.56 6.87 8.40
N ASP A 147 9.19 5.76 8.76
CA ASP A 147 10.53 5.38 8.27
C ASP A 147 10.55 5.26 6.75
N THR A 148 9.58 4.55 6.16
CA THR A 148 9.43 4.42 4.70
C THR A 148 9.36 5.79 4.01
N GLN A 149 8.54 6.71 4.52
CA GLN A 149 8.40 8.05 3.92
C GLN A 149 9.69 8.87 3.99
N VAL A 150 10.39 8.84 5.12
CA VAL A 150 11.66 9.56 5.26
C VAL A 150 12.75 8.90 4.40
N GLY A 151 12.77 7.57 4.35
CA GLY A 151 13.68 6.77 3.52
C GLY A 151 13.51 7.04 2.03
N ASN A 152 12.27 7.09 1.54
CA ASN A 152 11.96 7.42 0.14
C ASN A 152 12.47 8.83 -0.24
N CYS A 153 12.40 9.81 0.67
CA CYS A 153 13.06 11.11 0.46
C CYS A 153 14.58 10.98 0.38
N VAL A 154 15.19 10.16 1.26
CA VAL A 154 16.64 9.90 1.24
C VAL A 154 17.10 9.25 -0.07
N ASP A 155 16.35 8.28 -0.57
CA ASP A 155 16.67 7.59 -1.83
C ASP A 155 16.55 8.52 -3.03
N GLY A 156 15.58 9.43 -2.98
CA GLY A 156 15.40 10.46 -3.99
C GLY A 156 16.64 11.33 -4.21
N PHE A 157 17.51 11.51 -3.20
CA PHE A 157 18.72 12.35 -3.33
C PHE A 157 19.68 11.89 -4.42
N GLN A 158 19.75 10.59 -4.71
CA GLN A 158 20.63 10.06 -5.76
C GLN A 158 20.21 10.53 -7.16
N THR A 159 18.97 11.00 -7.32
CA THR A 159 18.41 11.45 -8.59
C THR A 159 18.58 12.96 -8.83
N PHE A 160 19.08 13.72 -7.85
CA PHE A 160 19.34 15.16 -8.02
C PHE A 160 20.55 15.40 -8.92
N SER A 161 20.47 16.46 -9.74
CA SER A 161 21.59 16.87 -10.59
C SER A 161 22.81 17.28 -9.73
N PRO A 162 24.05 17.08 -10.20
CA PRO A 162 25.25 17.50 -9.46
C PRO A 162 25.26 19.00 -9.11
N ALA A 163 24.59 19.83 -9.92
CA ALA A 163 24.43 21.26 -9.68
C ALA A 163 23.51 21.53 -8.47
N ALA A 164 22.45 20.75 -8.30
CA ALA A 164 21.56 20.85 -7.14
C ALA A 164 22.22 20.35 -5.86
N GLN A 165 23.07 19.32 -5.96
CA GLN A 165 23.80 18.74 -4.82
C GLN A 165 24.76 19.74 -4.14
N GLY A 166 25.21 20.78 -4.85
CA GLY A 166 26.08 21.83 -4.31
C GLY A 166 25.36 22.93 -3.52
N LEU A 167 24.03 22.92 -3.44
CA LEU A 167 23.27 23.96 -2.74
C LEU A 167 23.32 23.77 -1.22
N PRO A 168 23.55 24.82 -0.42
CA PRO A 168 23.50 24.73 1.04
C PRO A 168 22.17 24.17 1.57
N ALA A 169 21.05 24.56 0.96
CA ALA A 169 19.72 24.05 1.31
C ALA A 169 19.56 22.56 0.99
N TYR A 170 20.15 22.09 -0.12
CA TYR A 170 20.19 20.67 -0.45
C TYR A 170 21.01 19.87 0.57
N ILE A 171 22.23 20.33 0.89
CA ILE A 171 23.09 19.67 1.87
C ILE A 171 22.39 19.59 3.23
N HIS A 172 21.67 20.65 3.62
CA HIS A 172 20.89 20.66 4.86
C HIS A 172 19.73 19.67 4.82
N LEU A 173 18.97 19.63 3.71
CA LEU A 173 17.89 18.68 3.50
C LEU A 173 18.38 17.23 3.58
N GLU A 174 19.46 16.92 2.84
CA GLU A 174 20.06 15.59 2.78
C GLU A 174 20.53 15.12 4.17
N TYR A 175 21.27 15.97 4.88
CA TYR A 175 21.76 15.66 6.23
C TYR A 175 20.59 15.41 7.20
N THR A 176 19.57 16.27 7.16
CA THR A 176 18.43 16.19 8.07
C THR A 176 17.59 14.94 7.82
N ALA A 177 17.32 14.61 6.55
CA ALA A 177 16.57 13.42 6.18
C ALA A 177 17.32 12.12 6.53
N LYS A 178 18.63 12.04 6.25
CA LYS A 178 19.46 10.88 6.64
C LYS A 178 19.48 10.68 8.16
N LYS A 179 19.55 11.77 8.92
CA LYS A 179 19.52 11.72 10.38
C LYS A 179 18.16 11.26 10.92
N ALA A 180 17.06 11.76 10.33
CA ALA A 180 15.71 11.34 10.68
C ALA A 180 15.50 9.85 10.41
N ALA A 181 15.90 9.35 9.23
CA ALA A 181 15.83 7.93 8.86
C ALA A 181 16.60 7.05 9.86
N SER A 182 17.85 7.41 10.19
CA SER A 182 18.62 6.64 11.18
C SER A 182 17.99 6.62 12.57
N THR A 183 17.28 7.68 12.96
CA THR A 183 16.58 7.73 14.26
C THR A 183 15.31 6.89 14.24
N LEU A 184 14.58 6.91 13.13
CA LEU A 184 13.38 6.10 12.91
C LEU A 184 13.69 4.60 12.89
N ASP A 185 14.72 4.18 12.17
CA ASP A 185 15.19 2.79 12.14
C ASP A 185 15.47 2.24 13.56
N ALA A 186 16.17 3.03 14.38
CA ALA A 186 16.43 2.67 15.78
C ALA A 186 15.13 2.56 16.61
N LEU A 187 14.19 3.49 16.41
CA LEU A 187 12.92 3.51 17.14
C LEU A 187 12.01 2.34 16.75
N VAL A 188 11.95 2.00 15.46
CA VAL A 188 11.26 0.81 14.95
C VAL A 188 11.86 -0.46 15.56
N ALA A 189 13.19 -0.59 15.59
CA ALA A 189 13.86 -1.75 16.18
C ALA A 189 13.50 -1.93 17.67
N ILE A 190 13.50 -0.83 18.45
CA ILE A 190 13.15 -0.84 19.87
C ILE A 190 11.68 -1.27 20.08
N THR A 191 10.76 -0.67 19.32
CA THR A 191 9.32 -0.97 19.45
C THR A 191 8.97 -2.39 18.99
N ASN A 192 9.61 -2.88 17.94
CA ASN A 192 9.47 -4.27 17.51
C ASN A 192 10.01 -5.26 18.54
N ALA A 193 11.16 -4.97 19.16
CA ALA A 193 11.71 -5.79 20.23
C ALA A 193 10.78 -5.83 21.45
N ALA A 194 10.21 -4.68 21.83
CA ALA A 194 9.24 -4.59 22.93
C ALA A 194 7.96 -5.39 22.64
N ALA A 195 7.41 -5.26 21.42
CA ALA A 195 6.24 -6.03 20.99
C ALA A 195 6.50 -7.55 21.00
N LYS A 196 7.68 -7.98 20.51
CA LYS A 196 8.11 -9.38 20.57
C LYS A 196 8.22 -9.88 22.01
N ALA A 197 8.83 -9.10 22.92
CA ALA A 197 8.96 -9.48 24.34
C ALA A 197 7.59 -9.60 25.04
N ALA A 198 6.68 -8.67 24.80
CA ALA A 198 5.31 -8.72 25.34
C ALA A 198 4.53 -9.96 24.89
N SER A 199 4.82 -10.48 23.69
CA SER A 199 4.20 -11.72 23.19
C SER A 199 4.81 -13.00 23.80
N ALA A 200 6.04 -12.94 24.33
CA ALA A 200 6.77 -14.09 24.88
C ALA A 200 6.43 -14.39 26.35
N ASP A 201 5.98 -13.38 27.12
CA ASP A 201 5.56 -13.54 28.54
C ASP A 201 4.20 -14.26 28.72
N ALA A 202 3.60 -14.77 27.64
CA ALA A 202 2.38 -15.59 27.67
C ALA A 202 2.68 -17.06 28.05
N THR A 203 2.99 -17.28 29.34
CA THR A 203 3.10 -18.55 30.11
C THR A 203 4.16 -19.61 29.72
N GLU A 204 4.85 -20.03 30.77
CA GLU A 204 6.11 -20.78 30.87
C GLU A 204 5.86 -22.20 31.44
N GLU A 205 5.07 -23.03 30.76
CA GLU A 205 5.08 -24.49 30.95
C GLU A 205 5.40 -25.14 29.60
N ASP A 206 6.42 -26.01 29.57
CA ASP A 206 7.01 -26.76 28.44
C ASP A 206 8.30 -26.20 27.83
N VAL A 207 9.43 -26.40 28.54
CA VAL A 207 10.80 -26.19 28.04
C VAL A 207 11.46 -27.53 27.69
N ALA A 208 11.73 -27.75 26.39
CA ALA A 208 13.00 -28.28 25.83
C ALA A 208 12.99 -28.21 24.27
N PRO A 209 14.17 -28.16 23.62
CA PRO A 209 14.70 -27.01 22.88
C PRO A 209 14.17 -26.92 21.43
N VAL A 210 13.64 -25.76 21.02
CA VAL A 210 13.23 -25.52 19.62
C VAL A 210 13.65 -24.13 19.17
N ARG A 211 14.62 -24.08 18.24
CA ARG A 211 14.85 -22.94 17.35
C ARG A 211 13.57 -22.69 16.55
N GLY A 212 12.99 -21.50 16.68
CA GLY A 212 11.77 -21.10 15.99
C GLY A 212 10.55 -21.13 16.91
N ARG A 213 10.26 -20.00 17.55
CA ARG A 213 8.90 -19.65 17.97
C ARG A 213 8.60 -18.22 17.54
N ARG A 214 7.71 -18.10 16.55
CA ARG A 214 7.00 -16.88 16.14
C ARG A 214 5.77 -16.71 17.03
N MET A 215 5.28 -15.46 17.07
CA MET A 215 4.12 -14.99 17.84
C MET A 215 2.93 -15.95 17.80
N ALA A 216 2.43 -16.29 18.99
CA ALA A 216 1.08 -16.80 19.18
C ALA A 216 0.39 -15.90 20.21
N VAL A 217 -0.57 -15.08 19.76
CA VAL A 217 -1.48 -14.36 20.65
C VAL A 217 -2.84 -15.05 20.61
N ARG A 218 -3.21 -15.62 21.77
CA ARG A 218 -4.53 -16.05 22.24
C ARG A 218 -5.65 -16.19 21.20
N SER A 219 -5.90 -17.43 20.77
CA SER A 219 -7.21 -17.88 20.31
C SER A 219 -8.13 -18.17 21.52
N SER A 220 -9.23 -17.45 21.66
CA SER A 220 -10.38 -17.94 22.42
C SER A 220 -11.39 -18.57 21.47
N GLY A 221 -11.58 -19.89 21.60
CA GLY A 221 -12.70 -20.63 20.98
C GLY A 221 -12.32 -21.51 19.79
N ALA A 222 -11.94 -22.76 20.08
CA ALA A 222 -11.77 -23.80 19.08
C ALA A 222 -13.11 -24.31 18.53
N GLY A 223 -13.24 -24.31 17.20
CA GLY A 223 -14.28 -24.99 16.45
C GLY A 223 -13.74 -25.44 15.09
N SER A 224 -13.33 -26.71 15.02
CA SER A 224 -13.07 -27.56 13.84
C SER A 224 -12.59 -26.91 12.53
N ALA A 225 -11.33 -27.22 12.18
CA ALA A 225 -10.75 -27.00 10.86
C ALA A 225 -11.60 -27.64 9.75
N ARG A 226 -12.32 -26.79 9.00
CA ARG A 226 -12.78 -27.03 7.64
C ARG A 226 -12.33 -25.84 6.78
N SER A 227 -11.95 -26.14 5.54
CA SER A 227 -11.61 -25.16 4.50
C SER A 227 -12.65 -24.02 4.44
N GLY A 228 -12.32 -22.88 5.03
CA GLY A 228 -13.25 -21.75 5.20
C GLY A 228 -12.66 -20.47 4.65
N ALA A 229 -12.50 -20.38 3.33
CA ALA A 229 -12.04 -19.16 2.65
C ALA A 229 -13.13 -18.08 2.50
N LEU A 230 -14.35 -18.30 3.01
CA LEU A 230 -15.51 -17.44 2.69
C LEU A 230 -16.48 -17.12 3.85
N GLU A 231 -16.28 -17.62 5.07
CA GLU A 231 -17.29 -17.49 6.15
C GLU A 231 -17.01 -16.38 7.21
N TRP A 232 -15.95 -15.58 7.06
CA TRP A 232 -15.45 -14.71 8.13
C TRP A 232 -15.89 -13.23 8.05
N LEU A 233 -16.83 -12.92 7.16
CA LEU A 233 -17.38 -11.58 6.96
C LEU A 233 -18.89 -11.61 7.21
N GLU A 234 -19.31 -11.72 8.48
CA GLU A 234 -20.67 -11.38 8.94
C GLU A 234 -21.15 -10.07 8.29
N PRO A 235 -22.29 -10.06 7.56
CA PRO A 235 -22.32 -9.56 6.17
C PRO A 235 -21.34 -8.41 5.98
N GLY A 236 -20.08 -8.77 5.69
CA GLY A 236 -18.95 -7.87 5.89
C GLY A 236 -18.97 -6.73 4.89
N LEU A 237 -18.09 -5.74 5.11
CA LEU A 237 -17.94 -4.57 4.24
C LEU A 237 -17.94 -4.95 2.75
N TYR A 238 -17.29 -6.06 2.38
CA TYR A 238 -17.30 -6.60 1.01
C TYR A 238 -18.73 -6.82 0.46
N ALA A 239 -19.60 -7.53 1.19
CA ALA A 239 -20.97 -7.81 0.76
C ALA A 239 -21.82 -6.53 0.70
N GLN A 240 -21.57 -5.57 1.61
CA GLN A 240 -22.25 -4.28 1.60
C GLN A 240 -21.84 -3.43 0.40
N LEU A 241 -20.56 -3.50 -0.02
CA LEU A 241 -20.07 -2.84 -1.23
C LEU A 241 -20.67 -3.49 -2.48
N GLU A 242 -20.77 -4.81 -2.54
CA GLU A 242 -21.39 -5.53 -3.64
C GLU A 242 -22.89 -5.19 -3.79
N GLU A 243 -23.64 -5.16 -2.68
CA GLU A 243 -25.04 -4.72 -2.67
C GLU A 243 -25.16 -3.25 -3.12
N LEU A 244 -24.27 -2.37 -2.64
CA LEU A 244 -24.27 -0.97 -3.03
C LEU A 244 -23.97 -0.79 -4.52
N GLN A 245 -22.93 -1.45 -5.06
CA GLN A 245 -22.58 -1.37 -6.48
C GLN A 245 -23.76 -1.79 -7.36
N THR A 246 -24.36 -2.94 -7.05
CA THR A 246 -25.51 -3.47 -7.80
C THR A 246 -26.66 -2.47 -7.85
N ARG A 247 -26.96 -1.84 -6.71
CA ARG A 247 -28.02 -0.83 -6.63
C ARG A 247 -27.68 0.44 -7.39
N MET A 248 -26.47 0.99 -7.20
CA MET A 248 -26.05 2.22 -7.88
C MET A 248 -26.02 2.04 -9.41
N ASN A 249 -25.57 0.88 -9.89
CA ASN A 249 -25.61 0.54 -11.32
C ASN A 249 -27.04 0.51 -11.86
N ALA A 250 -27.99 -0.07 -11.12
CA ALA A 250 -29.40 -0.10 -11.52
C ALA A 250 -30.03 1.30 -11.51
N GLU A 251 -29.69 2.14 -10.53
CA GLU A 251 -30.15 3.54 -10.45
C GLU A 251 -29.59 4.38 -11.61
N PHE A 252 -28.32 4.20 -11.97
CA PHE A 252 -27.68 4.88 -13.11
C PHE A 252 -28.28 4.45 -14.47
N ALA A 253 -28.55 3.15 -14.65
CA ALA A 253 -29.22 2.67 -15.86
C ALA A 253 -30.65 3.26 -15.98
N ALA A 254 -31.38 3.33 -14.86
CA ALA A 254 -32.75 3.86 -14.84
C ALA A 254 -32.83 5.38 -15.12
N SER A 255 -31.76 6.14 -14.87
CA SER A 255 -31.71 7.58 -15.14
C SER A 255 -31.38 7.93 -16.60
N GLY A 256 -31.19 6.92 -17.47
CA GLY A 256 -30.76 7.12 -18.86
C GLY A 256 -29.26 7.40 -18.99
N GLY A 257 -28.46 7.02 -17.99
CA GLY A 257 -27.03 7.30 -17.91
C GLY A 257 -26.21 6.77 -19.10
N GLU A 258 -26.69 5.73 -19.79
CA GLU A 258 -26.06 5.21 -21.02
C GLU A 258 -26.02 6.24 -22.16
N ASP A 259 -26.95 7.21 -22.20
CA ASP A 259 -27.04 8.26 -23.22
C ASP A 259 -26.48 9.63 -22.78
N SER A 260 -25.84 9.69 -21.60
CA SER A 260 -25.17 10.89 -21.07
C SER A 260 -23.70 10.99 -21.49
N GLU A 261 -23.03 12.15 -21.35
CA GLU A 261 -21.60 12.33 -21.68
C GLU A 261 -20.68 11.27 -21.02
N GLY A 262 -21.04 10.76 -19.83
CA GLY A 262 -20.33 9.64 -19.18
C GLY A 262 -20.47 8.30 -19.93
N GLY A 263 -21.65 8.01 -20.47
CA GLY A 263 -21.89 6.85 -21.34
C GLY A 263 -21.30 7.00 -22.75
N ALA A 264 -21.07 8.23 -23.21
CA ALA A 264 -20.36 8.52 -24.45
C ALA A 264 -18.83 8.30 -24.33
N LEU A 265 -18.25 8.51 -23.15
CA LEU A 265 -16.85 8.16 -22.84
C LEU A 265 -16.67 6.64 -22.70
N ALA A 266 -17.64 5.93 -22.13
CA ALA A 266 -17.62 4.46 -22.04
C ALA A 266 -17.67 3.76 -23.42
N ARG A 267 -18.29 4.40 -24.44
CA ARG A 267 -18.41 3.84 -25.80
C ARG A 267 -17.18 4.04 -26.68
N ARG A 268 -16.36 5.07 -26.46
CA ARG A 268 -15.28 5.44 -27.41
C ARG A 268 -14.04 4.55 -27.39
N GLN A 269 -13.99 3.49 -26.58
CA GLN A 269 -12.78 2.67 -26.41
C GLN A 269 -13.04 1.18 -26.22
N LEU A 270 -14.30 0.72 -26.25
CA LEU A 270 -14.64 -0.71 -26.27
C LEU A 270 -14.82 -1.27 -27.69
N ASP A 271 -14.81 -0.39 -28.70
CA ASP A 271 -15.02 -0.77 -30.11
C ASP A 271 -13.68 -0.92 -30.90
N ASP A 272 -12.52 -0.82 -30.24
CA ASP A 272 -11.19 -0.91 -30.91
C ASP A 272 -10.47 -2.26 -30.71
N ASP A 273 -11.09 -3.26 -30.06
CA ASP A 273 -10.45 -4.56 -29.74
C ASP A 273 -10.96 -5.78 -30.56
N ASP A 274 -11.82 -5.58 -31.56
CA ASP A 274 -12.26 -6.65 -32.46
C ASP A 274 -12.30 -6.12 -33.91
N ASP A 275 -11.18 -6.22 -34.65
CA ASP A 275 -11.12 -6.43 -36.11
C ASP A 275 -9.67 -6.30 -36.62
N ASP A 276 -8.85 -7.33 -36.40
CA ASP A 276 -7.60 -7.57 -37.15
C ASP A 276 -7.74 -8.89 -37.93
N ASP A 277 -8.70 -8.90 -38.86
CA ASP A 277 -8.68 -9.76 -40.04
C ASP A 277 -8.76 -8.82 -41.24
N ASP A 278 -7.71 -8.74 -42.07
CA ASP A 278 -7.89 -9.06 -43.48
C ASP A 278 -6.59 -9.09 -44.28
N ASP A 279 -6.53 -10.19 -45.03
CA ASP A 279 -5.60 -10.58 -46.06
C ASP A 279 -5.44 -9.55 -47.18
N GLU A 280 -4.23 -9.55 -47.75
CA GLU A 280 -3.91 -8.91 -49.01
C GLU A 280 -4.70 -9.51 -50.20
N ASP A 281 -4.78 -8.69 -51.27
CA ASP A 281 -5.00 -9.08 -52.66
C ASP A 281 -6.43 -9.43 -53.15
N LYS A 282 -7.10 -8.45 -53.79
CA LYS A 282 -7.17 -8.37 -55.27
C LYS A 282 -8.04 -7.24 -55.84
N LYS A 283 -7.55 -6.81 -57.00
CA LYS A 283 -8.08 -5.83 -57.95
C LYS A 283 -9.46 -6.18 -58.53
N ASP A 284 -10.05 -5.11 -59.07
CA ASP A 284 -10.87 -5.02 -60.29
C ASP A 284 -12.41 -4.83 -60.18
N LYS A 285 -12.79 -3.64 -60.68
CA LYS A 285 -13.88 -3.35 -61.64
C LYS A 285 -15.31 -3.05 -61.15
N LYS A 286 -15.68 -1.81 -61.50
CA LYS A 286 -16.92 -1.36 -62.18
C LYS A 286 -18.23 -1.27 -61.35
N ASN A 287 -18.60 0.00 -61.12
CA ASN A 287 -19.74 0.68 -61.75
C ASN A 287 -21.12 -0.02 -61.70
N LYS A 288 -22.04 0.51 -60.88
CA LYS A 288 -23.29 1.17 -61.34
C LYS A 288 -24.25 1.52 -60.19
N ASN A 289 -24.84 2.70 -60.32
CA ASN A 289 -26.11 3.15 -59.76
C ASN A 289 -27.19 2.05 -59.68
N SER A 290 -28.01 2.05 -58.63
CA SER A 290 -29.41 2.51 -58.73
C SER A 290 -30.20 2.34 -57.44
N SER A 291 -31.03 3.36 -57.18
CA SER A 291 -32.14 3.46 -56.26
C SER A 291 -33.23 2.38 -56.36
N SER A 292 -33.84 2.00 -55.22
CA SER A 292 -35.30 1.96 -54.98
C SER A 292 -35.51 1.60 -53.50
N LYS A 293 -36.20 2.34 -52.62
CA LYS A 293 -37.64 2.69 -52.50
C LYS A 293 -38.59 1.50 -52.67
N GLY A 294 -39.24 1.10 -51.57
CA GLY A 294 -40.48 0.31 -51.58
C GLY A 294 -40.62 -0.58 -50.33
N ASN A 295 -41.09 -0.11 -49.19
CA ASN A 295 -42.49 0.07 -48.75
C ASN A 295 -43.01 -1.08 -47.85
N LYS A 296 -43.81 -0.64 -46.86
CA LYS A 296 -44.44 -1.33 -45.72
C LYS A 296 -45.22 -2.61 -46.08
N SER A 297 -45.31 -3.53 -45.12
CA SER A 297 -46.62 -4.08 -44.73
C SER A 297 -46.64 -4.65 -43.30
N SER A 298 -47.68 -4.23 -42.58
CA SER A 298 -48.16 -4.67 -41.28
C SER A 298 -48.72 -6.09 -41.26
N GLY A 299 -48.61 -6.78 -40.11
CA GLY A 299 -49.41 -7.96 -39.77
C GLY A 299 -49.52 -8.15 -38.26
N LYS A 300 -50.68 -7.80 -37.69
CA LYS A 300 -51.12 -8.10 -36.30
C LYS A 300 -51.76 -9.49 -36.23
N SER A 301 -51.64 -10.15 -35.07
CA SER A 301 -52.62 -11.01 -34.37
C SER A 301 -51.90 -12.18 -33.67
N SER A 302 -52.30 -12.77 -32.53
CA SER A 302 -52.93 -12.39 -31.26
C SER A 302 -53.05 -13.69 -30.42
N LYS A 303 -53.07 -13.56 -29.06
CA LYS A 303 -53.45 -14.56 -28.02
C LYS A 303 -52.46 -15.73 -27.82
N SER A 304 -52.23 -16.28 -26.62
CA SER A 304 -53.10 -16.49 -25.45
C SER A 304 -52.28 -16.74 -24.18
N SER A 305 -52.81 -16.30 -23.05
CA SER A 305 -52.35 -16.49 -21.67
C SER A 305 -52.69 -17.88 -21.08
N LYS A 306 -51.90 -18.35 -20.10
CA LYS A 306 -52.35 -19.22 -19.01
C LYS A 306 -51.56 -18.94 -17.72
N LYS A 307 -52.30 -18.47 -16.69
CA LYS A 307 -51.89 -18.29 -15.29
C LYS A 307 -51.97 -19.63 -14.55
N SER A 308 -51.01 -19.92 -13.67
CA SER A 308 -51.20 -20.81 -12.53
C SER A 308 -50.79 -20.10 -11.23
N LYS A 309 -51.76 -19.90 -10.34
CA LYS A 309 -51.60 -19.37 -8.98
C LYS A 309 -51.17 -20.50 -8.04
N SER A 310 -50.15 -20.27 -7.23
CA SER A 310 -49.85 -21.07 -6.03
C SER A 310 -49.70 -20.13 -4.84
N SER A 311 -50.71 -20.11 -3.98
CA SER A 311 -50.75 -19.42 -2.70
C SER A 311 -50.02 -20.24 -1.63
N LYS A 312 -48.89 -19.76 -1.11
CA LYS A 312 -48.32 -20.22 0.16
C LYS A 312 -48.67 -19.20 1.26
N LYS A 313 -49.45 -19.65 2.26
CA LYS A 313 -49.72 -18.93 3.50
C LYS A 313 -48.42 -18.75 4.28
N ALA A 314 -48.13 -17.52 4.70
CA ALA A 314 -47.04 -17.20 5.62
C ALA A 314 -47.43 -17.55 7.06
N SER A 315 -46.50 -18.13 7.81
CA SER A 315 -46.61 -18.41 9.25
C SER A 315 -46.30 -17.13 10.04
N PRO A 316 -47.10 -16.74 11.04
CA PRO A 316 -46.91 -15.50 11.79
C PRO A 316 -46.07 -15.77 13.05
N ASN A 317 -44.74 -15.88 12.93
CA ASN A 317 -43.84 -15.74 14.10
C ASN A 317 -42.35 -15.60 13.76
N ALA A 318 -42.00 -14.84 12.73
CA ALA A 318 -40.62 -14.37 12.56
C ALA A 318 -40.47 -13.03 13.31
N LYS A 319 -39.69 -13.02 14.39
CA LYS A 319 -39.18 -11.76 14.99
C LYS A 319 -38.48 -10.96 13.89
N PRO A 320 -38.66 -9.63 13.78
CA PRO A 320 -37.94 -8.86 12.78
C PRO A 320 -36.45 -8.97 13.08
N MET A 321 -35.69 -9.58 12.16
CA MET A 321 -34.24 -9.36 12.13
C MET A 321 -34.07 -7.85 11.90
N VAL A 322 -33.42 -7.17 12.83
CA VAL A 322 -32.98 -5.79 12.65
C VAL A 322 -32.11 -5.79 11.40
N ALA A 323 -32.61 -5.18 10.32
CA ALA A 323 -31.84 -5.06 9.08
C ALA A 323 -30.56 -4.27 9.39
N SER A 324 -29.40 -4.84 9.10
CA SER A 324 -28.12 -4.13 9.20
C SER A 324 -28.20 -2.80 8.43
N PRO A 325 -27.57 -1.72 8.92
CA PRO A 325 -27.54 -0.45 8.21
C PRO A 325 -27.00 -0.66 6.79
N ARG A 326 -27.77 -0.27 5.78
CA ARG A 326 -27.32 -0.37 4.38
C ARG A 326 -26.40 0.79 4.04
N LEU A 327 -25.21 0.50 3.51
CA LEU A 327 -24.28 1.50 2.97
C LEU A 327 -24.97 2.34 1.89
N ARG A 328 -24.64 3.63 1.76
CA ARG A 328 -25.21 4.54 0.76
C ARG A 328 -24.12 5.41 0.14
N ALA A 329 -24.24 5.73 -1.14
CA ALA A 329 -23.42 6.76 -1.77
C ALA A 329 -23.71 8.13 -1.13
N SER A 330 -22.65 8.84 -0.74
CA SER A 330 -22.71 10.24 -0.30
C SER A 330 -22.82 11.17 -1.51
N VAL A 331 -22.06 10.88 -2.55
CA VAL A 331 -22.06 11.61 -3.83
C VAL A 331 -21.90 10.65 -5.01
N THR A 332 -22.26 11.13 -6.20
CA THR A 332 -22.09 10.43 -7.47
C THR A 332 -21.39 11.36 -8.45
N VAL A 333 -20.29 10.90 -9.05
CA VAL A 333 -19.57 11.66 -10.09
C VAL A 333 -20.48 11.85 -11.31
N GLY A 334 -20.45 13.03 -11.91
CA GLY A 334 -21.34 13.47 -12.98
C GLY A 334 -22.71 13.98 -12.50
N SER A 335 -23.01 13.89 -11.20
CA SER A 335 -24.24 14.40 -10.58
C SER A 335 -23.96 15.55 -9.62
N ALA A 336 -24.98 16.38 -9.34
CA ALA A 336 -24.94 17.42 -8.32
C ALA A 336 -23.73 18.39 -8.39
N GLY A 337 -23.16 18.60 -9.57
CA GLY A 337 -22.05 19.54 -9.80
C GLY A 337 -20.63 18.93 -9.73
N TYR A 338 -20.48 17.65 -9.38
CA TYR A 338 -19.18 16.97 -9.32
C TYR A 338 -18.80 16.42 -10.70
N LYS A 339 -18.15 17.22 -11.54
CA LYS A 339 -17.80 16.82 -12.92
C LYS A 339 -16.62 15.86 -13.00
N THR A 340 -15.74 15.90 -12.01
CA THR A 340 -14.51 15.09 -11.94
C THR A 340 -14.50 14.25 -10.67
N ILE A 341 -13.74 13.17 -10.65
CA ILE A 341 -13.59 12.34 -9.46
C ILE A 341 -12.90 13.14 -8.36
N GLN A 342 -11.87 13.93 -8.69
CA GLN A 342 -11.19 14.79 -7.71
C GLN A 342 -12.17 15.75 -7.03
N SER A 343 -13.07 16.39 -7.78
CA SER A 343 -14.06 17.32 -7.20
C SER A 343 -15.03 16.64 -6.22
N ALA A 344 -15.30 15.35 -6.41
CA ALA A 344 -16.12 14.56 -5.48
C ALA A 344 -15.33 14.18 -4.22
N VAL A 345 -14.02 13.88 -4.37
CA VAL A 345 -13.11 13.63 -3.24
C VAL A 345 -12.96 14.87 -2.37
N ASP A 346 -12.76 16.03 -2.99
CA ASP A 346 -12.56 17.33 -2.30
C ASP A 346 -13.81 17.77 -1.50
N ALA A 347 -14.98 17.20 -1.79
CA ALA A 347 -16.22 17.48 -1.07
C ALA A 347 -16.36 16.69 0.24
N ALA A 348 -15.46 15.74 0.51
CA ALA A 348 -15.51 14.93 1.70
C ALA A 348 -15.17 15.76 2.96
N PRO A 349 -15.98 15.69 4.03
CA PRO A 349 -15.74 16.47 5.25
C PRO A 349 -14.60 15.93 6.13
N GLY A 350 -14.06 14.73 5.81
CA GLY A 350 -13.12 14.01 6.66
C GLY A 350 -13.73 13.43 7.94
N GLY A 351 -12.98 12.53 8.60
CA GLY A 351 -13.32 11.98 9.92
C GLY A 351 -14.51 11.02 9.97
N LYS A 352 -15.21 10.78 8.86
CA LYS A 352 -16.27 9.79 8.71
C LYS A 352 -16.30 9.23 7.30
N ARG A 353 -16.87 8.04 7.15
CA ARG A 353 -16.97 7.36 5.86
C ARG A 353 -17.74 8.19 4.83
N PHE A 354 -17.09 8.47 3.71
CA PHE A 354 -17.64 9.25 2.60
C PHE A 354 -17.57 8.42 1.33
N VAL A 355 -18.74 8.02 0.82
CA VAL A 355 -18.84 7.05 -0.27
C VAL A 355 -19.12 7.78 -1.58
N ILE A 356 -18.23 7.59 -2.56
CA ILE A 356 -18.28 8.22 -3.88
C ILE A 356 -18.55 7.13 -4.90
N TYR A 357 -19.74 7.17 -5.52
CA TYR A 357 -20.03 6.32 -6.67
C TYR A 357 -19.49 6.95 -7.95
N ILE A 358 -18.75 6.17 -8.72
CA ILE A 358 -18.18 6.54 -10.01
C ILE A 358 -18.89 5.69 -11.07
N PRO A 359 -19.75 6.30 -11.90
CA PRO A 359 -20.47 5.58 -12.96
C PRO A 359 -19.53 4.91 -14.00
N PRO A 360 -20.08 4.09 -14.91
CA PRO A 360 -19.34 3.60 -16.07
C PRO A 360 -18.74 4.75 -16.89
N GLY A 361 -17.49 4.60 -17.33
CA GLY A 361 -16.75 5.58 -18.10
C GLY A 361 -15.24 5.43 -17.96
N THR A 362 -14.53 6.09 -18.87
CA THR A 362 -13.08 6.29 -18.81
C THR A 362 -12.79 7.71 -18.36
N TYR A 363 -12.11 7.85 -17.23
CA TYR A 363 -11.79 9.11 -16.57
C TYR A 363 -10.28 9.34 -16.69
N ASN A 364 -9.88 10.24 -17.60
CA ASN A 364 -8.49 10.68 -17.72
C ASN A 364 -8.23 11.78 -16.68
N GLU A 365 -7.87 11.35 -15.47
CA GLU A 365 -7.65 12.20 -14.30
C GLU A 365 -6.49 11.66 -13.49
N GLN A 366 -5.59 12.55 -13.07
CA GLN A 366 -4.64 12.24 -12.00
C GLN A 366 -5.23 12.67 -10.66
N ILE A 367 -5.42 11.73 -9.74
CA ILE A 367 -6.19 11.91 -8.51
C ILE A 367 -5.29 11.76 -7.29
N VAL A 368 -5.47 12.65 -6.31
CA VAL A 368 -4.79 12.61 -5.01
C VAL A 368 -5.83 12.64 -3.90
N ILE A 369 -5.78 11.65 -3.00
CA ILE A 369 -6.75 11.46 -1.91
C ILE A 369 -6.07 11.62 -0.56
N GLU A 370 -6.20 12.82 0.00
CA GLU A 370 -5.60 13.21 1.30
C GLU A 370 -6.61 13.17 2.46
N THR A 371 -7.90 13.00 2.16
CA THR A 371 -8.97 12.94 3.16
C THR A 371 -9.22 11.49 3.60
N THR A 372 -9.25 11.23 4.91
CA THR A 372 -9.46 9.90 5.48
C THR A 372 -10.89 9.38 5.26
N TYR A 373 -11.05 8.05 5.34
CA TYR A 373 -12.34 7.36 5.25
C TYR A 373 -13.09 7.49 3.89
N ILE A 374 -12.37 7.76 2.81
CA ILE A 374 -12.94 7.76 1.46
C ILE A 374 -13.24 6.32 1.01
N VAL A 375 -14.41 6.13 0.41
CA VAL A 375 -14.78 4.89 -0.29
C VAL A 375 -15.10 5.23 -1.73
N LEU A 376 -14.29 4.74 -2.67
CA LEU A 376 -14.62 4.80 -4.10
C LEU A 376 -15.32 3.51 -4.52
N ILE A 377 -16.44 3.64 -5.20
CA ILE A 377 -17.18 2.49 -5.74
C ILE A 377 -17.49 2.73 -7.21
N GLY A 378 -16.86 1.94 -8.07
CA GLY A 378 -17.08 1.95 -9.51
C GLY A 378 -18.25 1.04 -9.90
N ALA A 379 -18.61 1.05 -11.18
CA ALA A 379 -19.65 0.19 -11.73
C ALA A 379 -19.18 -1.24 -12.03
N GLY A 380 -17.90 -1.53 -11.85
CA GLY A 380 -17.19 -2.75 -12.27
C GLY A 380 -15.83 -2.36 -12.85
N ALA A 381 -14.78 -3.15 -12.61
CA ALA A 381 -13.45 -2.84 -13.12
C ALA A 381 -13.36 -2.90 -14.66
N ASP A 382 -14.31 -3.57 -15.31
CA ASP A 382 -14.51 -3.59 -16.76
C ASP A 382 -15.24 -2.35 -17.30
N LYS A 383 -15.83 -1.52 -16.42
CA LYS A 383 -16.74 -0.42 -16.81
C LYS A 383 -16.29 0.95 -16.33
N THR A 384 -15.61 1.03 -15.19
CA THR A 384 -15.13 2.28 -14.60
C THR A 384 -13.61 2.26 -14.59
N ILE A 385 -13.01 3.04 -15.48
CA ILE A 385 -11.58 3.09 -15.73
C ILE A 385 -11.06 4.48 -15.38
N ILE A 386 -10.06 4.58 -14.52
CA ILE A 386 -9.32 5.81 -14.23
C ILE A 386 -7.95 5.66 -14.86
N THR A 387 -7.57 6.60 -15.72
CA THR A 387 -6.36 6.49 -16.55
C THR A 387 -5.49 7.75 -16.51
N GLY A 388 -4.19 7.56 -16.62
CA GLY A 388 -3.18 8.60 -16.80
C GLY A 388 -1.96 8.05 -17.55
N ASP A 389 -0.95 8.88 -17.75
CA ASP A 389 0.27 8.56 -18.54
C ASP A 389 1.56 9.19 -17.95
N ALA A 390 1.48 9.73 -16.73
CA ALA A 390 2.65 10.29 -16.06
C ALA A 390 3.69 9.21 -15.79
N SER A 391 4.97 9.52 -16.05
CA SER A 391 6.07 8.57 -15.92
C SER A 391 7.41 9.24 -15.65
N TYR A 392 8.41 8.45 -15.29
CA TYR A 392 9.79 8.91 -15.20
C TYR A 392 10.29 9.45 -16.55
N GLY A 393 9.99 8.75 -17.65
CA GLY A 393 10.33 9.18 -19.01
C GLY A 393 9.73 10.54 -19.39
N SER A 394 8.55 10.89 -18.85
CA SER A 394 7.89 12.19 -19.04
C SER A 394 8.29 13.26 -18.02
N GLY A 395 9.24 12.99 -17.11
CA GLY A 395 9.75 13.95 -16.13
C GLY A 395 9.04 13.98 -14.77
N SER A 396 8.23 12.96 -14.46
CA SER A 396 7.61 12.76 -13.13
C SER A 396 8.47 11.82 -12.27
N GLY A 397 8.58 12.08 -10.96
CA GLY A 397 9.13 11.08 -10.05
C GLY A 397 8.18 9.87 -9.95
N THR A 398 8.69 8.69 -9.59
CA THR A 398 7.88 7.47 -9.42
C THR A 398 6.68 7.71 -8.50
N PHE A 399 6.89 8.39 -7.37
CA PHE A 399 5.83 8.70 -6.39
C PHE A 399 4.73 9.61 -6.99
N GLU A 400 5.12 10.60 -7.79
CA GLU A 400 4.22 11.54 -8.47
C GLU A 400 3.60 10.97 -9.76
N SER A 401 4.13 9.88 -10.30
CA SER A 401 3.61 9.26 -11.52
C SER A 401 2.27 8.53 -11.33
N ALA A 402 1.85 8.33 -10.07
CA ALA A 402 0.62 7.63 -9.73
C ALA A 402 -0.60 8.28 -10.39
N THR A 403 -1.33 7.53 -11.21
CA THR A 403 -2.64 7.95 -11.75
C THR A 403 -3.62 8.20 -10.61
N VAL A 404 -3.66 7.30 -9.61
CA VAL A 404 -4.37 7.53 -8.35
C VAL A 404 -3.42 7.35 -7.16
N GLY A 405 -3.22 8.42 -6.40
CA GLY A 405 -2.45 8.43 -5.17
C GLY A 405 -3.32 8.56 -3.93
N VAL A 406 -3.28 7.57 -3.05
CA VAL A 406 -3.99 7.57 -1.77
C VAL A 406 -3.02 7.88 -0.64
N ASP A 407 -3.15 9.08 -0.09
CA ASP A 407 -2.27 9.62 0.96
C ASP A 407 -2.99 9.78 2.28
N SER A 408 -4.01 8.95 2.51
CA SER A 408 -4.93 9.03 3.63
C SER A 408 -5.33 7.65 4.14
N ASP A 409 -5.59 7.55 5.43
CA ASP A 409 -5.91 6.29 6.07
C ASP A 409 -7.38 5.89 5.84
N ARG A 410 -7.62 4.57 5.96
CA ARG A 410 -8.96 3.96 5.91
C ARG A 410 -9.66 4.14 4.57
N PHE A 411 -8.88 4.16 3.50
CA PHE A 411 -9.37 4.19 2.13
C PHE A 411 -9.94 2.82 1.70
N VAL A 412 -11.03 2.84 0.94
CA VAL A 412 -11.59 1.64 0.31
C VAL A 412 -11.89 1.89 -1.15
N ALA A 413 -11.54 0.95 -2.03
CA ALA A 413 -12.02 0.94 -3.42
C ALA A 413 -12.74 -0.38 -3.74
N PHE A 414 -13.80 -0.29 -4.54
CA PHE A 414 -14.54 -1.46 -5.04
C PHE A 414 -14.87 -1.32 -6.53
N GLY A 415 -14.44 -2.28 -7.34
CA GLY A 415 -14.88 -2.40 -8.73
C GLY A 415 -14.43 -1.27 -9.66
N ILE A 416 -13.15 -0.89 -9.61
CA ILE A 416 -12.54 0.17 -10.43
C ILE A 416 -11.26 -0.37 -11.08
N LYS A 417 -10.97 0.02 -12.32
CA LYS A 417 -9.67 -0.21 -12.97
C LYS A 417 -8.83 1.07 -12.93
N PHE A 418 -7.61 0.96 -12.44
CA PHE A 418 -6.59 2.03 -12.43
C PHE A 418 -5.54 1.72 -13.49
N VAL A 419 -5.27 2.66 -14.39
CA VAL A 419 -4.40 2.43 -15.56
C VAL A 419 -3.35 3.52 -15.68
N ASN A 420 -2.10 3.13 -15.88
CA ASN A 420 -1.08 4.03 -16.41
C ASN A 420 -0.65 3.58 -17.81
N THR A 421 -0.84 4.45 -18.79
CA THR A 421 -0.67 4.16 -20.23
C THR A 421 0.69 4.57 -20.79
N ALA A 422 1.64 5.01 -19.95
CA ALA A 422 2.96 5.44 -20.41
C ALA A 422 3.72 4.34 -21.18
N GLY A 423 3.51 3.07 -20.85
CA GLY A 423 4.14 1.94 -21.52
C GLY A 423 5.58 1.66 -21.09
N PRO A 424 6.16 0.52 -21.51
CA PRO A 424 7.42 0.00 -20.98
C PRO A 424 8.66 0.83 -21.34
N GLU A 425 8.60 1.63 -22.41
CA GLU A 425 9.71 2.49 -22.86
C GLU A 425 9.87 3.76 -22.00
N ASN A 426 8.85 4.11 -21.20
CA ASN A 426 8.83 5.33 -20.38
C ASN A 426 9.26 5.09 -18.92
N HIS A 427 9.83 3.91 -18.64
CA HIS A 427 10.30 3.49 -17.32
C HIS A 427 9.17 3.52 -16.26
N GLN A 428 9.46 3.95 -15.03
CA GLN A 428 8.52 3.89 -13.90
C GLN A 428 7.25 4.71 -14.18
N ALA A 429 6.09 4.07 -14.08
CA ALA A 429 4.79 4.70 -14.34
C ALA A 429 3.68 4.04 -13.50
N VAL A 430 3.33 4.68 -12.38
CA VAL A 430 2.45 4.09 -11.38
C VAL A 430 0.97 4.25 -11.77
N ALA A 431 0.19 3.18 -11.74
CA ALA A 431 -1.27 3.22 -11.90
C ALA A 431 -1.96 3.57 -10.58
N PHE A 432 -1.53 2.93 -9.49
CA PHE A 432 -2.08 3.16 -8.15
C PHE A 432 -1.00 3.16 -7.08
N ARG A 433 -1.05 4.14 -6.19
CA ARG A 433 -0.20 4.23 -5.00
C ARG A 433 -1.05 4.36 -3.74
N ALA A 434 -0.71 3.61 -2.70
CA ALA A 434 -1.29 3.79 -1.36
C ALA A 434 -0.19 3.94 -0.30
N THR A 435 -0.25 5.06 0.43
CA THR A 435 0.63 5.33 1.58
C THR A 435 -0.11 5.33 2.91
N GLY A 436 -1.45 5.35 2.90
CA GLY A 436 -2.30 5.41 4.08
C GLY A 436 -2.55 4.04 4.72
N ASP A 437 -2.65 4.02 6.03
CA ASP A 437 -2.89 2.81 6.82
C ASP A 437 -4.33 2.33 6.67
N GLN A 438 -4.54 1.02 6.76
CA GLN A 438 -5.86 0.38 6.69
C GLN A 438 -6.57 0.59 5.33
N THR A 439 -5.81 0.44 4.24
CA THR A 439 -6.32 0.55 2.87
C THR A 439 -6.85 -0.79 2.36
N ALA A 440 -8.06 -0.83 1.80
CA ALA A 440 -8.65 -2.05 1.24
C ALA A 440 -9.15 -1.89 -0.20
N LEU A 441 -8.82 -2.86 -1.08
CA LEU A 441 -9.26 -2.85 -2.47
C LEU A 441 -9.92 -4.19 -2.84
N PHE A 442 -11.09 -4.11 -3.47
CA PHE A 442 -11.94 -5.26 -3.75
C PHE A 442 -12.41 -5.25 -5.20
N ASN A 443 -12.19 -6.37 -5.91
CA ASN A 443 -12.63 -6.49 -7.31
C ASN A 443 -12.09 -5.36 -8.20
N CYS A 444 -10.91 -4.81 -7.87
CA CYS A 444 -10.26 -3.76 -8.63
C CYS A 444 -9.30 -4.35 -9.66
N ALA A 445 -8.91 -3.55 -10.65
CA ALA A 445 -7.86 -3.89 -11.60
C ALA A 445 -6.79 -2.81 -11.61
N PHE A 446 -5.54 -3.22 -11.77
CA PHE A 446 -4.39 -2.34 -11.94
C PHE A 446 -3.66 -2.76 -13.22
N ASP A 447 -3.34 -1.79 -14.06
CA ASP A 447 -2.81 -2.07 -15.40
C ASP A 447 -1.77 -1.02 -15.77
N GLY A 448 -0.58 -1.47 -16.15
CA GLY A 448 0.56 -0.61 -16.44
C GLY A 448 1.75 -1.42 -16.92
N ALA A 449 2.93 -0.82 -16.96
CA ALA A 449 4.16 -1.52 -17.32
C ALA A 449 5.06 -1.67 -16.08
N GLN A 450 6.14 -0.89 -16.03
CA GLN A 450 7.03 -0.82 -14.88
C GLN A 450 6.39 -0.05 -13.73
N ASP A 451 6.52 -0.57 -12.50
CA ASP A 451 6.05 0.06 -11.25
C ASP A 451 4.52 0.28 -11.18
N THR A 452 3.71 -0.66 -11.68
CA THR A 452 2.24 -0.48 -11.80
C THR A 452 1.52 -0.21 -10.46
N LEU A 453 1.79 -1.04 -9.44
CA LEU A 453 1.11 -1.00 -8.14
C LEU A 453 2.11 -0.72 -7.01
N TYR A 454 2.03 0.51 -6.49
CA TYR A 454 2.89 0.98 -5.41
C TYR A 454 2.21 0.81 -4.05
N VAL A 455 2.46 -0.32 -3.42
CA VAL A 455 2.08 -0.65 -2.03
C VAL A 455 3.07 0.02 -1.06
N ASP A 456 3.07 1.36 -1.05
CA ASP A 456 4.13 2.16 -0.44
C ASP A 456 4.27 1.95 1.07
N ALA A 457 3.21 2.16 1.85
CA ALA A 457 3.27 2.09 3.32
C ALA A 457 1.92 1.74 3.98
N GLY A 458 1.95 1.45 5.28
CA GLY A 458 0.76 1.12 6.08
C GLY A 458 0.25 -0.30 5.86
N ARG A 459 -0.85 -0.67 6.56
CA ARG A 459 -1.50 -1.97 6.41
C ARG A 459 -2.49 -1.95 5.24
N GLN A 460 -2.43 -2.95 4.37
CA GLN A 460 -3.22 -2.99 3.16
C GLN A 460 -3.79 -4.39 2.88
N TYR A 461 -5.01 -4.46 2.36
CA TYR A 461 -5.64 -5.75 2.01
C TYR A 461 -6.37 -5.69 0.67
N TYR A 462 -5.90 -6.47 -0.30
CA TYR A 462 -6.45 -6.52 -1.66
C TYR A 462 -7.06 -7.89 -1.92
N LYS A 463 -8.31 -7.94 -2.37
CA LYS A 463 -9.00 -9.22 -2.62
C LYS A 463 -9.66 -9.24 -4.00
N ASN A 464 -9.50 -10.37 -4.68
CA ASN A 464 -10.09 -10.64 -6.00
C ASN A 464 -9.72 -9.57 -7.04
N CYS A 465 -8.47 -9.11 -7.04
CA CYS A 465 -8.01 -8.06 -7.95
C CYS A 465 -7.31 -8.64 -9.18
N TYR A 466 -7.30 -7.86 -10.27
CA TYR A 466 -6.43 -8.08 -11.42
C TYR A 466 -5.21 -7.16 -11.33
N ILE A 467 -4.00 -7.68 -11.56
CA ILE A 467 -2.77 -6.88 -11.53
C ILE A 467 -1.94 -7.22 -12.77
N GLY A 468 -1.84 -6.28 -13.71
CA GLY A 468 -1.03 -6.37 -14.92
C GLY A 468 0.24 -5.53 -14.81
N GLY A 469 1.39 -6.05 -15.23
CA GLY A 469 2.64 -5.29 -15.25
C GLY A 469 3.83 -6.05 -15.79
N SER A 470 4.98 -5.37 -15.90
CA SER A 470 6.22 -5.94 -16.44
C SER A 470 7.35 -5.97 -15.40
N MET A 471 8.05 -4.87 -15.16
CA MET A 471 9.12 -4.80 -14.16
C MET A 471 8.61 -4.24 -12.84
N ASP A 472 8.96 -4.90 -11.73
CA ASP A 472 8.74 -4.45 -10.35
C ASP A 472 7.29 -3.99 -10.10
N PHE A 473 6.32 -4.62 -10.76
CA PHE A 473 5.01 -4.02 -10.90
C PHE A 473 4.13 -4.13 -9.64
N ILE A 474 4.58 -4.87 -8.61
CA ILE A 474 4.07 -4.80 -7.24
C ILE A 474 5.23 -4.47 -6.30
N PHE A 475 5.31 -3.23 -5.84
CA PHE A 475 6.50 -2.76 -5.10
C PHE A 475 6.14 -1.82 -3.95
N GLY A 476 7.06 -1.69 -3.00
CA GLY A 476 6.90 -0.83 -1.81
C GLY A 476 7.15 -1.56 -0.49
N ASP A 477 6.79 -0.92 0.61
CA ASP A 477 7.08 -1.35 1.98
C ASP A 477 5.83 -1.38 2.88
N ALA A 478 4.63 -1.53 2.29
CA ALA A 478 3.42 -1.79 3.05
C ALA A 478 3.45 -3.17 3.74
N ALA A 479 2.67 -3.31 4.81
CA ALA A 479 2.22 -4.60 5.30
C ALA A 479 0.97 -5.01 4.48
N VAL A 480 1.16 -5.73 3.38
CA VAL A 480 0.09 -6.03 2.42
C VAL A 480 -0.18 -7.51 2.25
N VAL A 481 -1.46 -7.87 2.24
CA VAL A 481 -1.93 -9.18 1.76
C VAL A 481 -2.78 -8.99 0.51
N ILE A 482 -2.34 -9.61 -0.58
CA ILE A 482 -3.04 -9.68 -1.87
C ILE A 482 -3.58 -11.10 -2.02
N ASP A 483 -4.89 -11.26 -1.84
CA ASP A 483 -5.57 -12.54 -1.79
C ASP A 483 -6.42 -12.79 -3.05
N SER A 484 -6.20 -13.96 -3.64
CA SER A 484 -6.86 -14.42 -4.86
C SER A 484 -6.71 -13.46 -6.05
N PRO A 485 -5.50 -12.89 -6.33
CA PRO A 485 -5.33 -12.06 -7.51
C PRO A 485 -5.22 -12.89 -8.79
N LYS A 486 -5.67 -12.31 -9.90
CA LYS A 486 -5.19 -12.69 -11.23
C LYS A 486 -4.03 -11.76 -11.59
N ILE A 487 -2.85 -12.34 -11.78
CA ILE A 487 -1.65 -11.60 -12.17
C ILE A 487 -1.43 -11.81 -13.66
N GLN A 488 -1.19 -10.74 -14.41
CA GLN A 488 -0.88 -10.76 -15.83
C GLN A 488 0.50 -10.17 -16.08
N LEU A 489 1.38 -10.94 -16.70
CA LEU A 489 2.72 -10.48 -17.07
C LEU A 489 2.66 -9.83 -18.45
N HIS A 490 3.12 -8.59 -18.53
CA HIS A 490 3.28 -7.85 -19.79
C HIS A 490 4.72 -7.94 -20.30
N PRO A 491 4.94 -7.81 -21.63
CA PRO A 491 6.27 -7.81 -22.20
C PRO A 491 7.13 -6.67 -21.65
N SER A 492 8.42 -6.95 -21.49
CA SER A 492 9.44 -6.00 -21.04
C SER A 492 10.57 -5.99 -22.07
N PRO A 493 11.23 -4.85 -22.33
CA PRO A 493 12.48 -4.80 -23.10
C PRO A 493 13.64 -5.57 -22.44
N SER A 494 13.49 -5.95 -21.17
CA SER A 494 14.46 -6.68 -20.37
C SER A 494 13.78 -7.93 -19.78
N PHE A 495 13.78 -8.08 -18.46
CA PHE A 495 13.07 -9.11 -17.72
C PHE A 495 11.75 -8.59 -17.13
N VAL A 496 10.97 -9.51 -16.57
CA VAL A 496 9.76 -9.25 -15.78
C VAL A 496 10.02 -9.66 -14.33
N THR A 497 9.64 -8.80 -13.38
CA THR A 497 9.70 -9.08 -11.93
C THR A 497 8.35 -8.77 -11.32
N ILE A 498 7.72 -9.78 -10.68
CA ILE A 498 6.40 -9.57 -10.08
C ILE A 498 6.48 -8.62 -8.89
N THR A 499 7.45 -8.83 -7.99
CA THR A 499 7.62 -7.97 -6.81
C THR A 499 8.96 -7.28 -6.71
N ALA A 500 8.96 -6.10 -6.09
CA ALA A 500 10.15 -5.43 -5.60
C ALA A 500 9.92 -4.89 -4.20
N SER A 501 10.22 -5.70 -3.17
CA SER A 501 9.99 -5.29 -1.78
C SER A 501 10.99 -4.21 -1.35
N GLY A 502 10.45 -3.08 -0.91
CA GLY A 502 11.15 -1.90 -0.42
C GLY A 502 11.50 -1.95 1.07
N ARG A 503 11.40 -3.09 1.73
CA ARG A 503 11.63 -3.19 3.17
C ARG A 503 13.10 -2.99 3.53
N ALA A 504 13.41 -1.87 4.17
CA ALA A 504 14.79 -1.44 4.45
C ALA A 504 15.37 -2.00 5.76
N SER A 505 14.52 -2.24 6.76
CA SER A 505 14.87 -2.72 8.11
C SER A 505 13.94 -3.85 8.56
N ASP A 506 14.13 -4.44 9.75
CA ASP A 506 13.25 -5.51 10.28
C ASP A 506 11.93 -4.92 10.84
N THR A 507 11.19 -4.23 9.99
CA THR A 507 9.83 -3.73 10.21
C THR A 507 8.79 -4.86 10.07
N PRO A 508 7.58 -4.71 10.65
CA PRO A 508 6.49 -5.67 10.49
C PRO A 508 5.79 -5.60 9.12
N THR A 509 6.48 -5.11 8.09
CA THR A 509 5.95 -4.92 6.73
C THR A 509 6.39 -6.04 5.79
N GLY A 510 5.79 -6.09 4.60
CA GLY A 510 6.11 -7.07 3.57
C GLY A 510 4.95 -7.36 2.63
N ILE A 511 5.27 -7.99 1.50
CA ILE A 511 4.30 -8.32 0.45
C ILE A 511 3.93 -9.81 0.54
N VAL A 512 2.66 -10.10 0.84
CA VAL A 512 2.14 -11.47 0.87
C VAL A 512 1.11 -11.66 -0.24
N ILE A 513 1.41 -12.52 -1.22
CA ILE A 513 0.52 -12.86 -2.33
C ILE A 513 0.00 -14.28 -2.13
N ARG A 514 -1.33 -14.46 -2.14
CA ARG A 514 -1.96 -15.74 -1.79
C ARG A 514 -3.01 -16.15 -2.80
N ASN A 515 -3.10 -17.46 -3.06
CA ASN A 515 -4.13 -18.05 -3.92
C ASN A 515 -4.14 -17.44 -5.33
N ALA A 516 -2.97 -17.05 -5.84
CA ALA A 516 -2.83 -16.33 -7.08
C ALA A 516 -2.79 -17.24 -8.31
N VAL A 517 -3.26 -16.71 -9.44
CA VAL A 517 -3.06 -17.32 -10.76
C VAL A 517 -2.27 -16.35 -11.63
N VAL A 518 -1.12 -16.80 -12.12
CA VAL A 518 -0.23 -15.99 -12.95
C VAL A 518 -0.38 -16.42 -14.41
N GLY A 519 -0.82 -15.48 -15.26
CA GLY A 519 -0.84 -15.58 -16.72
C GLY A 519 0.21 -14.66 -17.33
N ALA A 520 0.48 -14.81 -18.63
CA ALA A 520 1.44 -13.98 -19.34
C ALA A 520 0.96 -13.69 -20.76
N ASP A 521 1.26 -12.48 -21.23
CA ASP A 521 1.02 -12.07 -22.60
C ASP A 521 2.04 -12.70 -23.55
N ARG A 522 1.73 -12.65 -24.85
CA ARG A 522 2.67 -13.04 -25.90
C ARG A 522 3.91 -12.14 -25.83
N GLY A 523 5.09 -12.74 -25.92
CA GLY A 523 6.37 -12.01 -25.90
C GLY A 523 7.04 -11.92 -24.54
N VAL A 524 6.42 -12.40 -23.45
CA VAL A 524 7.09 -12.54 -22.15
C VAL A 524 8.00 -13.77 -22.17
N THR A 525 9.28 -13.59 -21.84
CA THR A 525 10.29 -14.66 -21.93
C THR A 525 11.06 -14.91 -20.64
N GLU A 526 11.41 -13.87 -19.88
CA GLU A 526 12.27 -13.96 -18.69
C GLU A 526 11.53 -13.40 -17.48
N VAL A 527 11.15 -14.27 -16.53
CA VAL A 527 10.26 -13.91 -15.42
C VAL A 527 10.83 -14.34 -14.07
N TYR A 528 10.82 -13.41 -13.12
CA TYR A 528 11.13 -13.66 -11.71
C TYR A 528 9.94 -13.30 -10.82
N LEU A 529 9.79 -14.04 -9.73
CA LEU A 529 8.83 -13.76 -8.65
C LEU A 529 9.09 -12.39 -8.01
N GLY A 530 10.34 -11.97 -7.98
CA GLY A 530 10.71 -10.62 -7.57
C GLY A 530 12.19 -10.44 -7.35
N ARG A 531 12.54 -9.26 -6.85
CA ARG A 531 13.91 -8.89 -6.45
C ARG A 531 13.92 -8.05 -5.18
N PRO A 532 14.99 -8.12 -4.37
CA PRO A 532 15.08 -7.32 -3.16
C PRO A 532 15.46 -5.88 -3.51
N TRP A 533 14.49 -4.98 -3.65
CA TRP A 533 14.78 -3.55 -3.85
C TRP A 533 15.54 -2.97 -2.66
N LYS A 534 15.26 -3.45 -1.44
CA LYS A 534 15.99 -3.10 -0.21
C LYS A 534 16.48 -4.33 0.57
N LYS A 535 17.43 -4.10 1.47
CA LYS A 535 18.23 -5.12 2.17
C LYS A 535 17.44 -6.07 3.07
N CYS A 536 16.26 -5.67 3.54
CA CYS A 536 15.39 -6.53 4.35
C CYS A 536 14.16 -7.00 3.57
N ALA A 537 14.18 -6.96 2.24
CA ALA A 537 13.06 -7.34 1.37
C ALA A 537 12.29 -8.56 1.88
N PHE A 538 10.96 -8.43 1.94
CA PHE A 538 10.05 -9.45 2.42
C PHE A 538 8.96 -9.70 1.39
N THR A 539 8.94 -10.90 0.84
CA THR A 539 7.90 -11.33 -0.10
C THR A 539 7.59 -12.79 0.10
N VAL A 540 6.30 -13.12 0.18
CA VAL A 540 5.83 -14.51 0.29
C VAL A 540 4.74 -14.78 -0.75
N PHE A 541 4.95 -15.81 -1.57
CA PHE A 541 3.91 -16.35 -2.45
C PHE A 541 3.32 -17.63 -1.85
N ILE A 542 2.00 -17.71 -1.73
CA ILE A 542 1.29 -18.84 -1.11
C ILE A 542 0.24 -19.37 -2.08
N ASN A 543 0.20 -20.68 -2.33
CA ASN A 543 -0.76 -21.34 -3.22
C ASN A 543 -0.88 -20.67 -4.59
N THR A 544 0.26 -20.38 -5.23
CA THR A 544 0.30 -19.64 -6.51
C THR A 544 0.48 -20.59 -7.70
N ASN A 545 -0.32 -20.44 -8.76
CA ASN A 545 -0.13 -21.16 -10.02
C ASN A 545 0.82 -20.38 -10.94
N LEU A 546 2.01 -20.92 -11.20
CA LEU A 546 3.11 -20.27 -11.91
C LEU A 546 3.27 -20.81 -13.35
N PRO A 547 3.38 -19.93 -14.37
CA PRO A 547 3.60 -20.33 -15.76
C PRO A 547 5.04 -20.82 -16.00
N ALA A 548 5.26 -21.51 -17.12
CA ALA A 548 6.51 -22.22 -17.40
C ALA A 548 7.74 -21.30 -17.55
N MET A 549 7.51 -20.03 -17.85
CA MET A 549 8.53 -18.98 -18.06
C MET A 549 9.08 -18.39 -16.76
N VAL A 550 8.54 -18.76 -15.59
CA VAL A 550 9.17 -18.38 -14.31
C VAL A 550 10.49 -19.11 -14.20
N GLU A 551 11.56 -18.34 -14.05
CA GLU A 551 12.92 -18.86 -13.98
C GLU A 551 13.10 -19.84 -12.82
N LYS A 552 13.97 -20.83 -13.02
CA LYS A 552 14.24 -21.84 -11.99
C LYS A 552 14.73 -21.20 -10.70
N ASP A 553 15.60 -20.21 -10.81
CA ASP A 553 16.12 -19.43 -9.69
C ASP A 553 15.00 -18.69 -8.94
N GLY A 554 13.90 -18.36 -9.62
CA GLY A 554 12.68 -17.76 -9.09
C GLY A 554 12.83 -16.30 -8.68
N TRP A 555 13.99 -15.91 -8.16
CA TRP A 555 14.27 -14.57 -7.65
C TRP A 555 15.50 -13.99 -8.32
N LEU A 556 15.45 -12.68 -8.60
CA LEU A 556 16.57 -11.95 -9.21
C LEU A 556 17.35 -11.20 -8.13
N SER A 557 18.68 -11.34 -8.12
CA SER A 557 19.55 -10.66 -7.15
C SER A 557 19.59 -9.15 -7.39
N TRP A 558 19.63 -8.36 -6.31
CA TRP A 558 19.74 -6.90 -6.35
C TRP A 558 20.42 -6.31 -5.10
N ASN A 559 19.66 -6.07 -4.01
CA ASN A 559 20.18 -5.57 -2.73
C ASN A 559 20.05 -6.63 -1.63
N GLU A 560 20.87 -7.67 -1.70
CA GLU A 560 20.84 -8.77 -0.72
C GLU A 560 21.21 -8.30 0.71
N GLY A 561 20.46 -8.76 1.71
CA GLY A 561 20.76 -8.55 3.12
C GLY A 561 20.31 -9.70 4.01
N SER A 562 20.87 -9.78 5.23
CA SER A 562 20.67 -10.92 6.14
C SER A 562 19.28 -11.00 6.78
N CYS A 563 18.51 -9.91 6.71
CA CYS A 563 17.15 -9.78 7.24
C CYS A 563 16.07 -10.03 6.18
N MET A 564 16.44 -10.36 4.93
CA MET A 564 15.48 -10.68 3.88
C MET A 564 14.64 -11.91 4.24
N PHE A 565 13.42 -11.95 3.72
CA PHE A 565 12.55 -13.11 3.82
C PHE A 565 11.79 -13.27 2.49
N LEU A 566 12.37 -14.05 1.59
CA LEU A 566 11.80 -14.36 0.28
C LEU A 566 11.39 -15.83 0.27
N ALA A 567 10.11 -16.09 0.07
CA ALA A 567 9.57 -17.43 0.27
C ALA A 567 8.39 -17.78 -0.66
N GLU A 568 8.25 -19.06 -0.93
CA GLU A 568 7.08 -19.68 -1.54
C GLU A 568 6.53 -20.79 -0.66
N ALA A 569 5.21 -20.98 -0.68
CA ALA A 569 4.54 -22.11 -0.04
C ALA A 569 3.43 -22.64 -0.93
N GLY A 570 3.50 -23.93 -1.31
CA GLY A 570 2.42 -24.58 -2.06
C GLY A 570 2.21 -24.05 -3.49
N SER A 571 3.20 -23.39 -4.09
CA SER A 571 3.18 -23.03 -5.51
C SER A 571 3.00 -24.27 -6.40
N LYS A 572 2.27 -24.13 -7.50
CA LYS A 572 1.96 -25.17 -8.49
C LYS A 572 2.18 -24.64 -9.90
N GLY A 573 2.03 -25.50 -10.90
CA GLY A 573 2.20 -25.15 -12.31
C GLY A 573 3.63 -25.38 -12.80
N PRO A 574 3.86 -25.25 -14.11
CA PRO A 574 5.15 -25.56 -14.73
C PRO A 574 6.31 -24.66 -14.27
N GLY A 575 6.06 -23.48 -13.73
CA GLY A 575 7.08 -22.60 -13.13
C GLY A 575 7.36 -22.84 -11.64
N ALA A 576 6.66 -23.77 -11.01
CA ALA A 576 6.93 -24.15 -9.62
C ALA A 576 8.19 -25.02 -9.55
N ALA A 577 9.05 -24.75 -8.56
CA ALA A 577 10.29 -25.47 -8.35
C ALA A 577 10.36 -26.06 -6.93
N SER A 578 11.11 -27.14 -6.76
CA SER A 578 11.39 -27.75 -5.45
C SER A 578 12.44 -26.99 -4.63
N SER A 579 13.17 -26.08 -5.27
CA SER A 579 14.21 -25.24 -4.69
C SER A 579 14.41 -24.01 -5.56
N ARG A 580 14.81 -22.89 -4.95
CA ARG A 580 15.16 -21.64 -5.62
C ARG A 580 16.66 -21.36 -5.52
N ALA A 581 17.09 -20.21 -6.02
CA ALA A 581 18.49 -19.78 -5.94
C ALA A 581 19.03 -19.89 -4.51
N SER A 582 20.28 -20.35 -4.35
CA SER A 582 20.84 -20.69 -3.03
C SER A 582 21.04 -19.50 -2.08
N TRP A 583 21.05 -18.28 -2.61
CA TRP A 583 21.12 -17.05 -1.83
C TRP A 583 19.75 -16.65 -1.24
N VAL A 584 18.68 -17.31 -1.66
CA VAL A 584 17.32 -17.09 -1.17
C VAL A 584 17.05 -18.01 0.02
N ASP A 585 16.95 -17.41 1.20
CA ASP A 585 16.58 -18.07 2.46
C ASP A 585 15.32 -17.38 3.02
N PRO A 586 14.23 -18.12 3.34
CA PRO A 586 14.10 -19.58 3.33
C PRO A 586 13.79 -20.21 1.98
N GLY A 587 13.42 -19.44 0.95
CA GLY A 587 13.12 -19.95 -0.39
C GLY A 587 11.79 -20.71 -0.46
N ILE A 588 11.72 -21.92 0.09
CA ILE A 588 10.50 -22.73 0.13
C ILE A 588 10.15 -23.05 1.58
N ILE A 589 8.92 -22.75 1.99
CA ILE A 589 8.41 -22.96 3.36
C ILE A 589 7.15 -23.82 3.38
N THR A 590 6.83 -24.37 4.55
CA THR A 590 5.61 -25.16 4.79
C THR A 590 4.67 -24.51 5.80
N ASP A 591 5.20 -23.82 6.80
CA ASP A 591 4.40 -23.06 7.76
C ASP A 591 3.98 -21.71 7.16
N VAL A 592 2.67 -21.49 7.08
CA VAL A 592 2.06 -20.26 6.56
C VAL A 592 1.20 -19.53 7.57
N SER A 593 1.20 -19.96 8.84
CA SER A 593 0.30 -19.46 9.90
C SER A 593 0.44 -17.95 10.19
N GLY A 594 1.61 -17.38 9.90
CA GLY A 594 1.89 -15.95 10.06
C GLY A 594 1.46 -15.06 8.90
N PHE A 595 1.01 -15.62 7.77
CA PHE A 595 0.76 -14.86 6.53
C PHE A 595 -0.73 -14.79 6.16
N ASP A 596 -1.62 -15.18 7.07
CA ASP A 596 -3.05 -14.94 6.90
C ASP A 596 -3.38 -13.46 7.00
N ALA A 597 -4.38 -12.99 6.24
CA ALA A 597 -4.75 -11.57 6.19
C ALA A 597 -4.95 -10.95 7.57
N ASN A 598 -5.63 -11.66 8.47
CA ASN A 598 -5.85 -11.19 9.82
C ASN A 598 -4.58 -11.22 10.69
N THR A 599 -3.72 -12.21 10.54
CA THR A 599 -2.48 -12.30 11.33
C THR A 599 -1.46 -11.27 10.88
N PHE A 600 -1.34 -11.05 9.58
CA PHE A 600 -0.31 -10.22 8.98
C PHE A 600 -0.67 -8.73 8.90
N THR A 601 -1.97 -8.41 8.74
CA THR A 601 -2.43 -7.02 8.57
C THR A 601 -3.46 -6.59 9.59
N GLU A 602 -3.87 -7.49 10.49
CA GLU A 602 -4.95 -7.25 11.45
C GLU A 602 -6.26 -6.83 10.78
N VAL A 603 -6.52 -7.26 9.55
CA VAL A 603 -7.67 -6.80 8.75
C VAL A 603 -9.01 -6.86 9.50
N ASN A 604 -9.22 -7.84 10.39
CA ASN A 604 -10.48 -7.92 11.13
C ASN A 604 -10.60 -6.88 12.24
N THR A 605 -9.56 -6.16 12.63
CA THR A 605 -9.65 -5.08 13.64
C THR A 605 -10.15 -3.79 13.02
N TRP A 606 -9.78 -3.52 11.76
CA TRP A 606 -10.06 -2.25 11.10
C TRP A 606 -11.05 -2.33 9.92
N LEU A 607 -11.29 -3.52 9.38
CA LEU A 607 -12.26 -3.75 8.30
C LEU A 607 -13.65 -4.19 8.78
N ARG A 608 -13.92 -4.19 10.10
CA ARG A 608 -15.25 -4.57 10.63
C ARG A 608 -16.34 -3.68 10.01
N GLY A 609 -17.51 -4.30 9.79
CA GLY A 609 -18.64 -3.74 9.04
C GLY A 609 -18.99 -2.30 9.36
N VAL A 610 -19.60 -1.64 8.38
CA VAL A 610 -19.87 -0.19 8.34
C VAL A 610 -20.85 0.25 9.42
N GLY A 611 -20.35 0.40 10.65
CA GLY A 611 -20.94 1.26 11.67
C GLY A 611 -20.44 2.70 11.52
N PRO A 612 -21.22 3.69 11.99
CA PRO A 612 -20.80 5.10 12.02
C PRO A 612 -19.49 5.32 12.77
#